data_AF-A0A8X6MSR8-F1
#
_entry.id   AF-A0A8X6MSR8-F1
#
_cell.length_a   1.000
_cell.length_b   1.000
_cell.length_c   1.000
_cell.angle_alpha   90.00
_cell.angle_beta   90.00
_cell.angle_gamma   90.00
#
_symmetry.space_group_name_H-M   'P 1'
#
loop_
_entity.id
_entity.type
_entity.pdbx_description
1 polymer ?
#
loop_
_entity_poly.entity_id
_entity_poly.type
_entity_poly.pdbx_seq_one_letter_code
_entity_poly.pdbx_strand_id
1 'polypeptide(L)'
;IGCLSPFLTSHMRHLGFSLSEISFINAVSAFFSIIGPLLGGTFAERKNRYKSTTIFCILVGAMAFVALSFVPRYEKLNYRPLVDFDCDAGLRVERCVNWATCGEAMDSTDNLTKIKLSNCHYQCPKSGHFTSPYPLHLCFHGDSGNICVVFDADNRNSTLTEFESHLQSWPYVEVPAQSNVSTINSTQMIEEDVPRAHVAMCNHLPLAPVTFNQKQYQGISCRPKRDDCSIHCKVVFETGGKTVYPRQCEEAFGNPTTTFWSYLVLRSIGDFCLLTAICLLDAITIWSTVDYEGCYGRIHVWAALGMAALAPISGSLLDYYTDMDGRLDFSPPAFLAATFAVICGALIIVLPIHRQKSLQFQQAVMPTKEVKFFSGEMIIFLGIVLVLGMQWSILYIFLPWLTNDIGCTAMQTGLACTLMFGFSVPFLLISKNMVRNIGKANLLVFAFLFYFTRYAGITFVSSPWWTLPFALMGSFTLCVMWIASVAYGQKLAPPGYSLIMQYLLNLLHFGIGE
;
A
#
# COMPACT_ATOMS: atom_id res chain seq x y z
N ILE A 1 16.49 -9.69 -2.33
CA ILE A 1 15.18 -10.01 -2.96
C ILE A 1 14.16 -10.39 -1.88
N GLY A 2 14.38 -11.45 -1.10
CA GLY A 2 13.43 -11.91 -0.08
C GLY A 2 13.04 -10.87 0.97
N CYS A 3 13.97 -9.99 1.37
CA CYS A 3 13.67 -8.91 2.31
C CYS A 3 12.77 -7.80 1.73
N LEU A 4 12.72 -7.60 0.41
CA LEU A 4 12.11 -6.40 -0.20
C LEU A 4 10.85 -6.70 -1.00
N SER A 5 10.95 -7.66 -1.92
CA SER A 5 9.95 -7.93 -2.95
C SER A 5 8.52 -8.10 -2.41
N PRO A 6 8.28 -8.80 -1.29
CA PRO A 6 6.93 -9.01 -0.76
C PRO A 6 6.23 -7.74 -0.27
N PHE A 7 7.00 -6.72 0.12
CA PHE A 7 6.50 -5.56 0.87
C PHE A 7 6.36 -4.31 0.01
N LEU A 8 6.88 -4.34 -1.22
CA LEU A 8 7.05 -3.12 -2.01
C LEU A 8 5.73 -2.54 -2.52
N THR A 9 4.77 -3.39 -2.89
CA THR A 9 3.41 -2.93 -3.23
C THR A 9 2.72 -2.31 -2.02
N SER A 10 2.89 -2.90 -0.83
CA SER A 10 2.36 -2.35 0.41
C SER A 10 2.99 -0.98 0.73
N HIS A 11 4.29 -0.84 0.48
CA HIS A 11 5.00 0.42 0.63
C HIS A 11 4.44 1.52 -0.28
N MET A 12 4.21 1.24 -1.57
CA MET A 12 3.57 2.21 -2.48
C MET A 12 2.18 2.63 -1.99
N ARG A 13 1.37 1.68 -1.52
CA ARG A 13 0.07 1.97 -0.95
C ARG A 13 0.19 2.88 0.28
N HIS A 14 1.16 2.62 1.15
CA HIS A 14 1.40 3.46 2.34
C HIS A 14 1.86 4.87 1.96
N LEU A 15 2.66 5.02 0.89
CA LEU A 15 3.03 6.33 0.35
C LEU A 15 1.85 7.13 -0.23
N GLY A 16 0.67 6.51 -0.33
CA GLY A 16 -0.59 7.12 -0.74
C GLY A 16 -0.88 7.03 -2.24
N PHE A 17 -0.17 6.16 -2.96
CA PHE A 17 -0.48 5.91 -4.36
C PHE A 17 -1.80 5.15 -4.53
N SER A 18 -2.57 5.57 -5.52
CA SER A 18 -3.75 4.85 -6.01
C SER A 18 -3.36 3.55 -6.73
N LEU A 19 -4.33 2.64 -6.89
CA LEU A 19 -4.11 1.38 -7.60
C LEU A 19 -3.66 1.60 -9.06
N SER A 20 -4.21 2.61 -9.74
CA SER A 20 -3.81 2.97 -11.10
C SER A 20 -2.38 3.48 -11.18
N GLU A 21 -1.95 4.29 -10.20
CA GLU A 21 -0.57 4.77 -10.13
C GLU A 21 0.41 3.63 -9.84
N ILE A 22 0.07 2.71 -8.93
CA ILE A 22 0.88 1.53 -8.61
C ILE A 22 1.05 0.63 -9.85
N SER A 23 -0.05 0.32 -10.56
CA SER A 23 0.01 -0.46 -11.79
C SER A 23 0.85 0.23 -12.86
N PHE A 24 0.72 1.56 -13.00
CA PHE A 24 1.54 2.32 -13.94
C PHE A 24 3.04 2.30 -13.57
N ILE A 25 3.37 2.49 -12.30
CA ILE A 25 4.76 2.44 -11.81
C ILE A 25 5.37 1.06 -12.07
N ASN A 26 4.64 -0.03 -11.78
CA ASN A 26 5.13 -1.38 -12.04
C ASN A 26 5.32 -1.64 -13.53
N ALA A 27 4.37 -1.24 -14.39
CA ALA A 27 4.49 -1.43 -15.84
C ALA A 27 5.68 -0.68 -16.44
N VAL A 28 5.90 0.57 -16.03
CA VAL A 28 7.06 1.35 -16.49
C VAL A 28 8.37 0.78 -15.94
N SER A 29 8.39 0.36 -14.68
CA SER A 29 9.57 -0.27 -14.07
C SER A 29 9.94 -1.59 -14.78
N ALA A 30 8.94 -2.42 -15.09
CA ALA A 30 9.11 -3.66 -15.87
C ALA A 30 9.65 -3.37 -17.28
N PHE A 31 9.14 -2.34 -17.96
CA PHE A 31 9.68 -1.94 -19.25
C PHE A 31 11.17 -1.56 -19.18
N PHE A 32 11.58 -0.80 -18.16
CA PHE A 32 13.00 -0.50 -17.97
C PHE A 32 13.81 -1.73 -17.54
N SER A 33 13.22 -2.63 -16.74
CA SER A 33 13.91 -3.84 -16.28
C SER A 33 14.34 -4.72 -17.45
N ILE A 34 13.53 -4.82 -18.50
CA ILE A 34 13.84 -5.54 -19.76
C ILE A 34 15.14 -5.05 -20.42
N ILE A 35 15.36 -3.73 -20.42
CA ILE A 35 16.52 -3.11 -21.06
C ILE A 35 17.82 -3.49 -20.33
N GLY A 36 17.72 -3.73 -19.02
CA GLY A 36 18.83 -4.09 -18.14
C GLY A 36 19.64 -5.29 -18.62
N PRO A 37 19.07 -6.50 -18.70
CA PRO A 37 19.77 -7.69 -19.19
C PRO A 37 20.33 -7.52 -20.60
N LEU A 38 19.66 -6.79 -21.50
CA LEU A 38 20.14 -6.56 -22.87
C LEU A 38 21.42 -5.71 -22.87
N LEU A 39 21.45 -4.61 -22.12
CA LEU A 39 22.62 -3.73 -22.04
C LEU A 39 23.72 -4.33 -21.14
N GLY A 40 23.35 -4.77 -19.93
CA GLY A 40 24.26 -5.32 -18.95
C GLY A 40 24.86 -6.66 -19.38
N GLY A 41 24.05 -7.53 -19.99
CA GLY A 41 24.50 -8.82 -20.54
C GLY A 41 25.50 -8.65 -21.69
N THR A 42 25.17 -7.81 -22.68
CA THR A 42 26.07 -7.54 -23.81
C THR A 42 27.35 -6.84 -23.38
N PHE A 43 27.27 -5.90 -22.43
CA PHE A 43 28.44 -5.23 -21.87
C PHE A 43 29.35 -6.20 -21.10
N ALA A 44 28.76 -7.03 -20.23
CA ALA A 44 29.49 -8.06 -19.47
C ALA A 44 30.22 -9.03 -20.41
N GLU A 45 29.58 -9.41 -21.52
CA GLU A 45 30.14 -10.30 -22.53
C GLU A 45 31.29 -9.66 -23.31
N ARG A 46 31.08 -8.47 -23.89
CA ARG A 46 32.10 -7.79 -24.71
C ARG A 46 33.38 -7.47 -23.94
N LYS A 47 33.25 -7.14 -22.65
CA LYS A 47 34.40 -6.78 -21.80
C LYS A 47 34.93 -7.94 -20.97
N ASN A 48 34.29 -9.12 -21.02
CA ASN A 48 34.59 -10.26 -20.15
C ASN A 48 34.62 -9.90 -18.66
N ARG A 49 33.70 -9.03 -18.22
CA ARG A 49 33.65 -8.42 -16.88
C ARG A 49 32.38 -8.78 -16.09
N TYR A 50 31.90 -10.01 -16.23
CA TYR A 50 30.67 -10.49 -15.57
C TYR A 50 30.61 -10.19 -14.07
N LYS A 51 31.66 -10.55 -13.31
CA LYS A 51 31.72 -10.27 -11.87
C LYS A 51 31.50 -8.80 -11.55
N SER A 52 32.25 -7.92 -12.22
CA SER A 52 32.19 -6.49 -11.98
C SER A 52 30.83 -5.91 -12.34
N THR A 53 30.24 -6.33 -13.47
CA THR A 53 28.90 -5.89 -13.88
C THR A 53 27.83 -6.36 -12.90
N THR A 54 27.87 -7.63 -12.47
CA THR A 54 26.92 -8.17 -11.49
C THR A 54 27.02 -7.43 -10.15
N ILE A 55 28.23 -7.21 -9.62
CA ILE A 55 28.44 -6.46 -8.37
C ILE A 55 27.91 -5.03 -8.51
N PHE A 56 28.23 -4.34 -9.60
CA PHE A 56 27.76 -2.98 -9.87
C PHE A 56 26.23 -2.93 -9.86
N CYS A 57 25.55 -3.82 -10.57
CA CYS A 57 24.10 -3.90 -10.59
C CYS A 57 23.52 -4.19 -9.20
N ILE A 58 24.08 -5.14 -8.44
CA ILE A 58 23.59 -5.45 -7.08
C ILE A 58 23.70 -4.23 -6.16
N LEU A 59 24.84 -3.52 -6.17
CA LEU A 59 25.06 -2.38 -5.30
C LEU A 59 24.23 -1.16 -5.70
N VAL A 60 24.16 -0.83 -6.99
CA VAL A 60 23.31 0.29 -7.48
C VAL A 60 21.84 0.00 -7.22
N GLY A 61 21.38 -1.23 -7.45
CA GLY A 61 20.02 -1.65 -7.12
C GLY A 61 19.73 -1.50 -5.62
N ALA A 62 20.64 -1.97 -4.76
CA ALA A 62 20.50 -1.83 -3.31
C ALA A 62 20.44 -0.36 -2.86
N MET A 63 21.28 0.50 -3.41
CA MET A 63 21.24 1.95 -3.12
C MET A 63 19.91 2.57 -3.56
N ALA A 64 19.39 2.20 -4.74
CA ALA A 64 18.10 2.68 -5.22
C ALA A 64 16.93 2.23 -4.31
N PHE A 65 16.94 0.98 -3.84
CA PHE A 65 15.92 0.49 -2.91
C PHE A 65 16.00 1.13 -1.52
N VAL A 66 17.21 1.44 -1.03
CA VAL A 66 17.37 2.23 0.21
C VAL A 66 16.88 3.66 0.02
N ALA A 67 17.16 4.27 -1.15
CA ALA A 67 16.66 5.59 -1.47
C ALA A 67 15.12 5.67 -1.51
N LEU A 68 14.42 4.57 -1.81
CA LEU A 68 12.95 4.52 -1.74
C LEU A 68 12.41 4.78 -0.33
N SER A 69 13.14 4.41 0.73
CA SER A 69 12.73 4.67 2.12
C SER A 69 12.75 6.16 2.47
N PHE A 70 13.39 7.00 1.65
CA PHE A 70 13.45 8.46 1.84
C PHE A 70 12.47 9.22 0.93
N VAL A 71 11.66 8.51 0.14
CA VAL A 71 10.63 9.16 -0.69
C VAL A 71 9.55 9.76 0.23
N PRO A 72 9.25 11.07 0.10
CA PRO A 72 8.24 11.70 0.95
C PRO A 72 6.87 11.12 0.65
N ARG A 73 6.09 10.88 1.71
CA ARG A 73 4.70 10.41 1.61
C ARG A 73 3.80 11.51 1.04
N TYR A 74 2.80 11.08 0.27
CA TYR A 74 1.69 11.92 -0.14
C TYR A 74 0.41 11.35 0.47
N GLU A 75 -0.20 12.03 1.44
CA GLU A 75 -1.43 11.54 2.06
C GLU A 75 -2.56 12.54 1.81
N LYS A 76 -3.61 12.08 1.11
CA LYS A 76 -4.86 12.83 0.96
C LYS A 76 -5.86 12.30 1.98
N LEU A 77 -6.11 13.08 3.03
CA LEU A 77 -7.07 12.78 4.07
C LEU A 77 -8.38 13.51 3.78
N ASN A 78 -9.45 12.74 3.55
CA ASN A 78 -10.80 13.27 3.46
C ASN A 78 -11.55 12.94 4.75
N TYR A 79 -12.02 13.95 5.47
CA TYR A 79 -12.77 13.74 6.71
C TYR A 79 -13.93 14.73 6.84
N ARG A 80 -14.89 14.41 7.71
CA ARG A 80 -16.01 15.31 7.99
C ARG A 80 -15.55 16.33 9.02
N PRO A 81 -15.74 17.64 8.77
CA PRO A 81 -15.40 18.66 9.75
C PRO A 81 -16.21 18.46 11.02
N LEU A 82 -15.60 18.77 12.16
CA LEU A 82 -16.29 18.85 13.44
C LEU A 82 -17.33 19.98 13.40
N VAL A 83 -18.51 19.71 13.96
CA VAL A 83 -19.61 20.67 14.08
C VAL A 83 -20.17 20.63 15.48
N ASP A 84 -20.19 21.78 16.14
CA ASP A 84 -20.81 21.98 17.44
C ASP A 84 -21.62 23.29 17.45
N PHE A 85 -22.61 23.38 18.33
CA PHE A 85 -23.32 24.64 18.56
C PHE A 85 -22.92 25.17 19.93
N ASP A 86 -22.28 26.33 19.93
CA ASP A 86 -21.95 27.11 21.11
C ASP A 86 -23.04 28.16 21.31
N CYS A 87 -23.64 28.20 22.49
CA CYS A 87 -24.73 29.12 22.72
C CYS A 87 -24.33 30.61 22.72
N ASP A 88 -23.06 30.93 23.02
CA ASP A 88 -22.56 32.31 22.98
C ASP A 88 -21.99 32.66 21.59
N ALA A 89 -21.36 31.69 20.91
CA ALA A 89 -20.68 31.92 19.63
C ALA A 89 -21.47 31.49 18.38
N GLY A 90 -22.62 30.83 18.56
CA GLY A 90 -23.44 30.29 17.48
C GLY A 90 -22.99 28.91 16.99
N LEU A 91 -23.22 28.63 15.70
CA LEU A 91 -22.79 27.38 15.09
C LEU A 91 -21.28 27.44 14.80
N ARG A 92 -20.54 26.44 15.26
CA ARG A 92 -19.10 26.32 15.08
C ARG A 92 -18.82 25.15 14.15
N VAL A 93 -18.03 25.41 13.11
CA VAL A 93 -17.60 24.41 12.12
C VAL A 93 -16.09 24.46 12.02
N GLU A 94 -15.42 23.31 12.05
CA GLU A 94 -13.98 23.21 11.80
C GLU A 94 -13.61 23.80 10.45
N ARG A 95 -12.62 24.71 10.44
CA ARG A 95 -12.10 25.32 9.21
C ARG A 95 -11.15 24.35 8.52
N CYS A 96 -11.54 23.86 7.36
CA CYS A 96 -10.68 23.01 6.54
C CYS A 96 -9.66 23.83 5.73
N VAL A 97 -8.47 23.25 5.48
CA VAL A 97 -7.39 23.88 4.69
C VAL A 97 -7.77 24.13 3.23
N ASN A 98 -8.64 23.29 2.66
CA ASN A 98 -9.12 23.40 1.28
C ASN A 98 -10.12 24.54 1.06
N TRP A 99 -10.60 25.21 2.11
CA TRP A 99 -11.55 26.32 2.00
C TRP A 99 -10.81 27.66 2.01
N ALA A 100 -11.06 28.52 1.01
CA ALA A 100 -10.47 29.86 1.01
C ALA A 100 -11.10 30.75 2.09
N THR A 101 -12.40 30.59 2.34
CA THR A 101 -13.17 31.33 3.33
C THR A 101 -14.14 30.41 4.07
N CYS A 102 -14.56 30.79 5.28
CA CYS A 102 -15.58 30.06 6.04
C CYS A 102 -16.96 29.99 5.35
N GLY A 103 -17.20 30.80 4.31
CA GLY A 103 -18.42 30.72 3.49
C GLY A 103 -18.54 29.41 2.69
N GLU A 104 -17.44 28.68 2.49
CA GLU A 104 -17.44 27.40 1.76
C GLU A 104 -17.75 26.19 2.65
N ALA A 105 -17.92 26.40 3.97
CA ALA A 105 -18.16 25.32 4.92
C ALA A 105 -19.49 24.61 4.67
N MET A 106 -20.51 25.34 4.19
CA MET A 106 -21.84 24.83 3.88
C MET A 106 -22.25 25.29 2.48
N ASP A 107 -22.84 24.40 1.69
CA ASP A 107 -23.38 24.76 0.38
C ASP A 107 -24.52 25.78 0.53
N SER A 108 -24.58 26.77 -0.36
CA SER A 108 -25.64 27.78 -0.35
C SER A 108 -26.99 27.14 -0.65
N THR A 109 -27.82 26.98 0.38
CA THR A 109 -29.22 26.57 0.23
C THR A 109 -30.12 27.79 0.36
N ASP A 110 -30.87 28.09 -0.70
CA ASP A 110 -31.92 29.13 -0.67
C ASP A 110 -33.09 28.75 0.27
N ASN A 111 -33.13 27.48 0.71
CA ASN A 111 -34.18 26.91 1.55
C ASN A 111 -33.88 27.00 3.05
N LEU A 112 -34.95 27.03 3.86
CA LEU A 112 -34.87 26.88 5.32
C LEU A 112 -34.21 25.55 5.68
N THR A 113 -33.12 25.62 6.45
CA THR A 113 -32.43 24.45 6.97
C THR A 113 -32.94 24.16 8.38
N LYS A 114 -33.37 22.92 8.63
CA LYS A 114 -33.75 22.45 9.97
C LYS A 114 -32.49 22.09 10.75
N ILE A 115 -32.31 22.70 11.91
CA ILE A 115 -31.18 22.47 12.81
C ILE A 115 -31.69 21.73 14.04
N LYS A 116 -31.14 20.55 14.30
CA LYS A 116 -31.48 19.72 15.45
C LYS A 116 -30.34 19.74 16.45
N LEU A 117 -30.66 20.14 17.69
CA LEU A 117 -29.73 20.14 18.81
C LEU A 117 -30.02 18.96 19.73
N SER A 118 -28.95 18.29 20.16
CA SER A 118 -28.98 17.15 21.08
C SER A 118 -27.74 17.13 21.97
N ASN A 119 -27.78 16.40 23.09
CA ASN A 119 -26.65 16.16 24.00
C ASN A 119 -25.88 17.45 24.40
N CYS A 120 -26.61 18.48 24.81
CA CYS A 120 -26.04 19.74 25.27
C CYS A 120 -25.33 19.57 26.63
N HIS A 121 -24.10 20.07 26.76
CA HIS A 121 -23.29 19.99 27.98
C HIS A 121 -22.46 21.26 28.21
N TYR A 122 -22.00 21.46 29.45
CA TYR A 122 -21.10 22.57 29.79
C TYR A 122 -19.65 22.18 29.57
N GLN A 123 -18.88 23.09 28.97
CA GLN A 123 -17.44 22.99 28.83
C GLN A 123 -16.79 24.19 29.54
N CYS A 124 -16.00 23.92 30.58
CA CYS A 124 -15.36 24.97 31.40
C CYS A 124 -13.82 24.78 31.36
N PRO A 125 -13.02 25.82 31.02
CA PRO A 125 -11.57 25.69 30.82
C PRO A 125 -10.78 25.23 32.04
N LYS A 126 -11.27 25.47 33.26
CA LYS A 126 -10.54 25.25 34.52
C LYS A 126 -10.95 23.99 35.29
N SER A 127 -12.07 23.35 34.93
CA SER A 127 -12.65 22.26 35.73
C SER A 127 -13.16 21.06 34.91
N GLY A 128 -12.94 21.04 33.59
CA GLY A 128 -13.46 19.98 32.71
C GLY A 128 -14.99 19.99 32.61
N HIS A 129 -15.59 18.81 32.44
CA HIS A 129 -17.04 18.64 32.36
C HIS A 129 -17.71 19.08 33.68
N PHE A 130 -18.49 20.16 33.61
CA PHE A 130 -19.29 20.65 34.72
C PHE A 130 -20.73 20.15 34.60
N THR A 131 -21.23 19.45 35.61
CA THR A 131 -22.65 19.12 35.73
C THR A 131 -23.33 20.14 36.65
N SER A 132 -24.18 20.99 36.07
CA SER A 132 -24.99 21.94 36.83
C SER A 132 -26.11 21.19 37.57
N PRO A 133 -26.44 21.55 38.83
CA PRO A 133 -27.61 21.04 39.54
C PRO A 133 -28.94 21.60 38.99
N TYR A 134 -28.89 22.60 38.11
CA TYR A 134 -30.04 23.16 37.41
C TYR A 134 -30.06 22.71 35.95
N PRO A 135 -31.24 22.40 35.38
CA PRO A 135 -31.36 21.99 34.00
C PRO A 135 -30.97 23.14 33.06
N LEU A 136 -30.47 22.80 31.88
CA LEU A 136 -30.00 23.75 30.90
C LEU A 136 -31.19 24.28 30.08
N HIS A 137 -31.31 25.59 29.97
CA HIS A 137 -32.42 26.24 29.27
C HIS A 137 -31.92 26.91 27.99
N LEU A 138 -32.47 26.53 26.83
CA LEU A 138 -32.26 27.18 25.54
C LEU A 138 -33.47 28.08 25.23
N CYS A 139 -33.30 29.39 25.27
CA CYS A 139 -34.35 30.39 25.15
C CYS A 139 -34.35 31.10 23.79
N PHE A 140 -35.50 31.15 23.15
CA PHE A 140 -35.76 31.93 21.93
C PHE A 140 -36.43 33.25 22.30
N HIS A 141 -35.85 34.36 21.86
CA HIS A 141 -36.31 35.73 22.17
C HIS A 141 -37.12 36.31 21.01
N GLY A 142 -38.33 36.79 21.27
CA GLY A 142 -39.17 37.42 20.26
C GLY A 142 -40.05 38.51 20.84
N ASP A 143 -40.63 39.34 19.96
CA ASP A 143 -41.44 40.51 20.36
C ASP A 143 -42.72 40.14 21.13
N SER A 144 -43.18 38.89 21.00
CA SER A 144 -44.38 38.35 21.64
C SER A 144 -44.11 37.55 22.92
N GLY A 145 -42.86 37.51 23.39
CA GLY A 145 -42.44 36.77 24.58
C GLY A 145 -41.30 35.77 24.30
N ASN A 146 -40.69 35.28 25.38
CA ASN A 146 -39.58 34.34 25.32
C ASN A 146 -40.08 32.90 25.56
N ILE A 147 -39.63 31.95 24.75
CA ILE A 147 -39.88 30.51 24.96
C ILE A 147 -38.56 29.82 25.25
N CYS A 148 -38.51 28.99 26.30
CA CYS A 148 -37.30 28.26 26.66
C CYS A 148 -37.55 26.75 26.66
N VAL A 149 -36.64 26.00 26.04
CA VAL A 149 -36.62 24.53 26.06
C VAL A 149 -35.68 24.07 27.17
N VAL A 150 -36.09 23.06 27.93
CA VAL A 150 -35.36 22.52 29.08
C VAL A 150 -34.64 21.24 28.67
N PHE A 151 -33.33 21.20 28.87
CA PHE A 151 -32.47 20.04 28.72
C PHE A 151 -32.13 19.49 30.10
N ASP A 152 -32.69 18.32 30.40
CA ASP A 152 -32.48 17.62 31.67
C ASP A 152 -31.29 16.65 31.59
N ALA A 153 -30.51 16.59 32.66
CA ALA A 153 -29.28 15.81 32.73
C ALA A 153 -29.54 14.29 32.76
N ASP A 154 -30.73 13.86 33.21
CA ASP A 154 -31.14 12.45 33.29
C ASP A 154 -31.69 11.90 31.95
N ASN A 155 -31.96 12.76 30.97
CA ASN A 155 -32.62 12.39 29.72
C ASN A 155 -31.91 12.96 28.48
N ARG A 156 -30.56 12.91 28.48
CA ARG A 156 -29.68 13.52 27.46
C ARG A 156 -29.93 13.07 26.01
N ASN A 157 -30.56 11.91 25.83
CA ASN A 157 -30.81 11.33 24.51
C ASN A 157 -32.20 11.68 23.93
N SER A 158 -33.12 12.30 24.69
CA SER A 158 -34.52 12.48 24.28
C SER A 158 -34.97 13.94 24.12
N THR A 159 -34.16 14.91 24.54
CA THR A 159 -34.45 16.34 24.35
C THR A 159 -33.91 16.82 23.00
N LEU A 160 -34.65 16.52 21.94
CA LEU A 160 -34.37 17.01 20.59
C LEU A 160 -35.02 18.40 20.44
N THR A 161 -34.22 19.45 20.27
CA THR A 161 -34.75 20.78 19.93
C THR A 161 -34.51 21.05 18.45
N GLU A 162 -35.58 21.31 17.71
CA GLU A 162 -35.52 21.59 16.27
C GLU A 162 -35.93 23.03 15.99
N PHE A 163 -35.11 23.78 15.25
CA PHE A 163 -35.46 25.11 14.75
C PHE A 163 -35.03 25.29 13.30
N GLU A 164 -35.68 26.20 12.58
CA GLU A 164 -35.42 26.48 11.17
C GLU A 164 -34.77 27.85 10.99
N SER A 165 -33.71 27.91 10.20
CA SER A 165 -33.04 29.17 9.85
C SER A 165 -32.36 29.08 8.47
N HIS A 166 -32.10 30.23 7.86
CA HIS A 166 -31.29 30.32 6.64
C HIS A 166 -29.82 30.43 7.00
N LEU A 167 -28.99 29.49 6.54
CA LEU A 167 -27.56 29.46 6.86
C LEU A 167 -26.77 30.57 6.16
N GLN A 168 -27.21 31.00 4.96
CA GLN A 168 -26.51 32.03 4.17
C GLN A 168 -26.54 33.43 4.81
N SER A 169 -27.49 33.71 5.70
CA SER A 169 -27.57 35.02 6.36
C SER A 169 -26.62 35.16 7.55
N TRP A 170 -25.96 34.09 8.00
CA TRP A 170 -25.17 34.12 9.23
C TRP A 170 -23.77 34.70 8.93
N PRO A 171 -23.38 35.81 9.57
CA PRO A 171 -22.02 36.34 9.43
C PRO A 171 -21.06 35.34 10.05
N TYR A 172 -19.92 35.13 9.38
CA TYR A 172 -18.89 34.22 9.84
C TYR A 172 -17.71 34.98 10.47
N VAL A 173 -17.11 34.38 11.49
CA VAL A 173 -15.89 34.89 12.14
C VAL A 173 -14.86 33.78 12.20
N GLU A 174 -13.63 34.10 11.80
CA GLU A 174 -12.49 33.19 11.89
C GLU A 174 -11.88 33.25 13.29
N VAL A 175 -11.89 32.13 14.01
CA VAL A 175 -11.23 32.02 15.31
C VAL A 175 -9.93 31.22 15.13
N PRO A 176 -8.75 31.85 15.32
CA PRO A 176 -7.49 31.13 15.29
C PRO A 176 -7.40 30.14 16.45
N ALA A 177 -6.74 29.00 16.22
CA ALA A 177 -6.48 28.01 17.26
C ALA A 177 -5.76 28.66 18.45
N GLN A 178 -6.31 28.54 19.66
CA GLN A 178 -5.69 29.11 20.86
C GLN A 178 -4.41 28.33 21.20
N SER A 179 -3.25 28.95 20.99
CA SER A 179 -1.94 28.42 21.38
C SER A 179 -1.66 28.69 22.86
N ASN A 180 -2.37 28.04 23.76
CA ASN A 180 -2.01 28.07 25.18
C ASN A 180 -1.11 26.86 25.48
N VAL A 181 0.21 27.08 25.44
CA VAL A 181 1.20 26.12 25.94
C VAL A 181 1.00 26.00 27.46
N SER A 182 0.27 24.98 27.88
CA SER A 182 0.33 24.47 29.24
C SER A 182 0.66 22.99 29.17
N THR A 183 1.91 22.66 29.48
CA THR A 183 2.39 21.30 29.76
C THR A 183 1.49 20.64 30.80
N ILE A 184 0.63 19.73 30.36
CA ILE A 184 -0.10 18.81 31.23
C ILE A 184 0.47 17.42 30.99
N ASN A 185 1.23 16.92 31.97
CA ASN A 185 1.62 15.51 32.03
C ASN A 185 0.36 14.70 32.34
N SER A 186 -0.07 13.85 31.41
CA SER A 186 -1.16 12.90 31.67
C SER A 186 -0.93 11.58 30.95
N THR A 187 -0.35 10.63 31.68
CA THR A 187 -0.57 9.21 31.50
C THR A 187 -2.01 8.88 31.90
N GLN A 188 -2.91 8.65 30.95
CA GLN A 188 -4.03 7.72 31.04
C GLN A 188 -4.86 7.77 29.74
N MET A 189 -4.93 6.65 29.05
CA MET A 189 -5.82 6.43 27.92
C MET A 189 -7.23 6.15 28.47
N ILE A 190 -8.14 7.08 28.27
CA ILE A 190 -9.58 6.84 28.25
C ILE A 190 -10.08 7.38 26.92
N GLU A 191 -10.78 6.52 26.19
CA GLU A 191 -11.45 6.76 24.93
C GLU A 191 -12.72 7.59 25.20
N GLU A 192 -12.56 8.90 25.33
CA GLU A 192 -13.64 9.90 25.24
C GLU A 192 -13.35 10.81 24.05
N ASP A 193 -14.37 11.28 23.34
CA ASP A 193 -14.30 12.24 22.23
C ASP A 193 -13.55 13.53 22.68
N VAL A 194 -12.21 13.50 22.64
CA VAL A 194 -11.36 14.62 23.04
C VAL A 194 -11.53 15.73 22.00
N PRO A 195 -12.03 16.92 22.37
CA PRO A 195 -12.05 18.04 21.45
C PRO A 195 -10.60 18.43 21.19
N ARG A 196 -10.16 18.30 19.93
CA ARG A 196 -8.86 18.79 19.47
C ARG A 196 -8.79 20.30 19.75
N ALA A 197 -8.19 20.68 20.88
CA ALA A 197 -8.17 22.06 21.38
C ALA A 197 -7.39 23.07 20.50
N HIS A 198 -6.91 22.65 19.33
CA HIS A 198 -6.00 23.41 18.46
C HIS A 198 -6.49 23.53 17.01
N VAL A 199 -7.78 23.38 16.77
CA VAL A 199 -8.37 23.45 15.43
C VAL A 199 -8.95 24.85 15.20
N ALA A 200 -8.65 25.47 14.06
CA ALA A 200 -9.25 26.74 13.66
C ALA A 200 -10.74 26.52 13.37
N MET A 201 -11.61 27.40 13.88
CA MET A 201 -13.06 27.24 13.76
C MET A 201 -13.68 28.44 13.04
N CYS A 202 -14.71 28.15 12.26
CA CYS A 202 -15.62 29.11 11.64
C CYS A 202 -16.87 29.22 12.51
N ASN A 203 -17.11 30.40 13.09
CA ASN A 203 -18.31 30.66 13.86
C ASN A 203 -19.35 31.33 12.97
N HIS A 204 -20.53 30.74 12.87
CA HIS A 204 -21.69 31.28 12.17
C HIS A 204 -22.71 31.74 13.22
N LEU A 205 -23.05 33.02 13.20
CA LEU A 205 -23.97 33.62 14.17
C LEU A 205 -25.42 33.57 13.67
N PRO A 206 -26.38 32.99 14.42
CA PRO A 206 -27.78 32.98 14.03
C PRO A 206 -28.35 34.40 14.01
N LEU A 207 -28.61 34.92 12.81
CA LEU A 207 -29.35 36.17 12.62
C LEU A 207 -30.86 35.90 12.48
N ALA A 208 -31.66 36.88 12.91
CA ALA A 208 -33.11 36.86 12.74
C ALA A 208 -33.51 36.80 11.24
N PRO A 209 -34.62 36.13 10.88
CA PRO A 209 -35.55 35.43 11.76
C PRO A 209 -35.20 33.95 11.99
N VAL A 210 -35.24 33.50 13.24
CA VAL A 210 -35.18 32.07 13.61
C VAL A 210 -36.59 31.56 13.80
N THR A 211 -36.98 30.50 13.09
CA THR A 211 -38.34 29.94 13.18
C THR A 211 -38.35 28.74 14.12
N PHE A 212 -39.10 28.84 15.22
CA PHE A 212 -39.29 27.76 16.18
C PHE A 212 -40.79 27.57 16.44
N ASN A 213 -41.31 26.35 16.35
CA ASN A 213 -42.74 26.06 16.47
C ASN A 213 -43.64 27.01 15.64
N GLN A 214 -43.28 27.24 14.37
CA GLN A 214 -44.00 28.12 13.43
C GLN A 214 -44.06 29.61 13.82
N LYS A 215 -43.32 30.04 14.85
CA LYS A 215 -43.18 31.45 15.25
C LYS A 215 -41.75 31.94 14.99
N GLN A 216 -41.62 33.22 14.65
CA GLN A 216 -40.32 33.85 14.38
C GLN A 216 -39.78 34.53 15.63
N TYR A 217 -38.48 34.33 15.86
CA TYR A 217 -37.71 34.87 16.99
C TYR A 217 -36.49 35.63 16.46
N GLN A 218 -36.04 36.61 17.24
CA GLN A 218 -34.92 37.49 16.90
C GLN A 218 -33.56 36.92 17.32
N GLY A 219 -33.53 35.98 18.27
CA GLY A 219 -32.27 35.40 18.74
C GLY A 219 -32.45 34.24 19.71
N ILE A 220 -31.33 33.62 20.05
CA ILE A 220 -31.23 32.47 20.95
C ILE A 220 -30.29 32.85 22.11
N SER A 221 -30.63 32.48 23.33
CA SER A 221 -29.74 32.59 24.50
C SER A 221 -29.86 31.38 25.42
N CYS A 222 -28.82 31.06 26.17
CA CYS A 222 -28.85 29.97 27.14
C CYS A 222 -28.78 30.44 28.58
N ARG A 223 -29.43 29.68 29.48
CA ARG A 223 -29.39 29.89 30.93
C ARG A 223 -29.23 28.54 31.67
N PRO A 224 -28.58 28.51 32.85
CA PRO A 224 -27.84 29.60 33.51
C PRO A 224 -26.49 29.91 32.84
N LYS A 225 -26.22 31.20 32.61
CA LYS A 225 -24.94 31.67 32.06
C LYS A 225 -23.93 31.87 33.19
N ARG A 226 -22.72 31.34 33.03
CA ARG A 226 -21.60 31.47 33.99
C ARG A 226 -20.39 32.03 33.25
N ASP A 227 -19.69 32.98 33.85
CA ASP A 227 -18.66 33.80 33.17
C ASP A 227 -17.41 33.02 32.69
N ASP A 228 -17.24 31.76 33.12
CA ASP A 228 -16.10 30.89 32.80
C ASP A 228 -16.51 29.59 32.06
N CYS A 229 -17.76 29.45 31.57
CA CYS A 229 -18.22 28.22 30.92
C CYS A 229 -19.09 28.49 29.68
N SER A 230 -18.86 27.73 28.61
CA SER A 230 -19.70 27.72 27.40
C SER A 230 -20.55 26.45 27.34
N ILE A 231 -21.67 26.53 26.62
CA ILE A 231 -22.60 25.41 26.41
C ILE A 231 -22.41 24.89 24.99
N HIS A 232 -22.09 23.61 24.86
CA HIS A 232 -21.90 22.94 23.58
C HIS A 232 -22.98 21.89 23.35
N CYS A 233 -23.62 21.94 22.18
CA CYS A 233 -24.61 20.97 21.74
C CYS A 233 -24.17 20.27 20.46
N LYS A 234 -24.55 19.00 20.32
CA LYS A 234 -24.38 18.25 19.07
C LYS A 234 -25.44 18.68 18.06
N VAL A 235 -25.00 18.94 16.82
CA VAL A 235 -25.83 19.49 15.75
C VAL A 235 -26.05 18.49 14.62
N VAL A 236 -27.27 18.42 14.11
CA VAL A 236 -27.60 17.73 12.86
C VAL A 236 -28.43 18.65 11.97
N PHE A 237 -28.05 18.81 10.72
CA PHE A 237 -28.80 19.59 9.74
C PHE A 237 -29.72 18.69 8.91
N GLU A 238 -30.94 19.14 8.66
CA GLU A 238 -31.89 18.49 7.76
C GLU A 238 -32.46 19.49 6.74
N THR A 239 -32.50 19.11 5.47
CA THR A 239 -33.15 19.88 4.40
C THR A 239 -34.03 18.94 3.58
N GLY A 240 -35.32 19.25 3.45
CA GLY A 240 -36.26 18.42 2.68
C GLY A 240 -36.37 16.96 3.18
N GLY A 241 -36.13 16.71 4.47
CA GLY A 241 -36.18 15.37 5.08
C GLY A 241 -34.91 14.52 4.92
N LYS A 242 -33.82 15.08 4.36
CA LYS A 242 -32.50 14.43 4.30
C LYS A 242 -31.50 15.16 5.21
N THR A 243 -30.62 14.39 5.85
CA THR A 243 -29.53 14.96 6.65
C THR A 243 -28.48 15.58 5.73
N VAL A 244 -28.10 16.82 6.02
CA VAL A 244 -27.09 17.57 5.29
C VAL A 244 -25.84 17.65 6.16
N TYR A 245 -24.67 17.46 5.54
CA TYR A 245 -23.38 17.60 6.20
C TYR A 245 -22.65 18.80 5.60
N PRO A 246 -21.78 19.46 6.37
CA PRO A 246 -20.87 20.45 5.81
C PRO A 246 -19.97 19.81 4.74
N ARG A 247 -19.34 20.65 3.92
CA ARG A 247 -18.38 20.21 2.91
C ARG A 247 -17.26 19.39 3.56
N GLN A 248 -16.72 18.39 2.87
CA GLN A 248 -15.65 17.57 3.44
C GLN A 248 -14.35 18.36 3.51
N CYS A 249 -13.59 18.16 4.60
CA CYS A 249 -12.22 18.62 4.69
C CYS A 249 -11.34 17.74 3.81
N GLU A 250 -10.50 18.37 2.99
CA GLU A 250 -9.44 17.69 2.25
C GLU A 250 -8.10 18.25 2.75
N GLU A 251 -7.32 17.42 3.43
CA GLU A 251 -5.93 17.72 3.77
C GLU A 251 -5.00 16.90 2.89
N ALA A 252 -4.02 17.56 2.27
CA ALA A 252 -2.99 16.90 1.48
C ALA A 252 -1.62 17.20 2.10
N PHE A 253 -0.95 16.17 2.60
CA PHE A 253 0.42 16.28 3.11
C PHE A 253 1.41 15.87 2.01
N GLY A 254 2.39 16.72 1.73
CA GLY A 254 3.43 16.44 0.73
C GLY A 254 3.07 16.88 -0.70
N ASN A 255 4.01 16.71 -1.63
CA ASN A 255 3.81 17.06 -3.04
C ASN A 255 3.67 15.77 -3.89
N PRO A 256 2.50 15.52 -4.50
CA PRO A 256 2.22 14.27 -5.20
C PRO A 256 3.14 14.06 -6.40
N THR A 257 3.48 15.13 -7.12
CA THR A 257 4.36 15.08 -8.29
C THR A 257 5.76 14.64 -7.90
N THR A 258 6.30 15.19 -6.81
CA THR A 258 7.64 14.81 -6.35
C THR A 258 7.67 13.37 -5.84
N THR A 259 6.67 12.95 -5.07
CA THR A 259 6.55 11.58 -4.55
C THR A 259 6.45 10.57 -5.69
N PHE A 260 5.59 10.84 -6.66
CA PHE A 260 5.41 9.98 -7.83
C PHE A 260 6.67 9.81 -8.68
N TRP A 261 7.27 10.92 -9.13
CA TRP A 261 8.43 10.84 -10.03
C TRP A 261 9.70 10.34 -9.34
N SER A 262 9.93 10.72 -8.08
CA SER A 262 11.07 10.18 -7.32
C SER A 262 10.94 8.68 -7.10
N TYR A 263 9.75 8.20 -6.72
CA TYR A 263 9.48 6.77 -6.57
C TYR A 263 9.66 6.03 -7.90
N LEU A 264 9.05 6.52 -8.98
CA LEU A 264 9.12 5.90 -10.30
C LEU A 264 10.56 5.73 -10.80
N VAL A 265 11.38 6.79 -10.68
CA VAL A 265 12.79 6.77 -11.13
C VAL A 265 13.61 5.81 -10.30
N LEU A 266 13.52 5.89 -8.96
CA LEU A 266 14.27 5.02 -8.06
C LEU A 266 13.86 3.56 -8.21
N ARG A 267 12.56 3.29 -8.34
CA ARG A 267 11.99 1.96 -8.58
C ARG A 267 12.50 1.37 -9.89
N SER A 268 12.45 2.15 -10.97
CA SER A 268 12.92 1.73 -12.31
C SER A 268 14.41 1.40 -12.32
N ILE A 269 15.25 2.22 -11.67
CA ILE A 269 16.69 1.95 -11.53
C ILE A 269 16.92 0.68 -10.70
N GLY A 270 16.20 0.54 -9.59
CA GLY A 270 16.26 -0.63 -8.72
C GLY A 270 15.96 -1.94 -9.48
N ASP A 271 14.87 -1.98 -10.24
CA ASP A 271 14.47 -3.16 -11.00
C ASP A 271 15.34 -3.42 -12.21
N PHE A 272 15.75 -2.37 -12.94
CA PHE A 272 16.76 -2.46 -13.99
C PHE A 272 18.01 -3.17 -13.49
N CYS A 273 18.56 -2.70 -12.37
CA CYS A 273 19.76 -3.27 -11.81
C CYS A 273 19.53 -4.68 -11.26
N LEU A 274 18.43 -4.91 -10.55
CA LEU A 274 18.14 -6.19 -9.93
C LEU A 274 17.89 -7.29 -10.97
N LEU A 275 17.06 -7.05 -11.99
CA LEU A 275 16.79 -8.02 -13.04
C LEU A 275 18.05 -8.31 -13.85
N THR A 276 18.86 -7.30 -14.15
CA THR A 276 20.17 -7.50 -14.81
C THR A 276 21.06 -8.43 -13.99
N ALA A 277 21.17 -8.22 -12.68
CA ALA A 277 21.97 -9.06 -11.81
C ALA A 277 21.46 -10.51 -11.78
N ILE A 278 20.15 -10.71 -11.69
CA ILE A 278 19.51 -12.04 -11.73
C ILE A 278 19.82 -12.73 -13.06
N CYS A 279 19.59 -12.07 -14.20
CA CYS A 279 19.84 -12.68 -15.51
C CYS A 279 21.33 -13.02 -15.73
N LEU A 280 22.26 -12.21 -15.20
CA LEU A 280 23.69 -12.52 -15.24
C LEU A 280 24.05 -13.74 -14.37
N LEU A 281 23.44 -13.87 -13.19
CA LEU A 281 23.62 -15.04 -12.33
C LEU A 281 23.02 -16.29 -12.98
N ASP A 282 21.82 -16.20 -13.55
CA ASP A 282 21.20 -17.28 -14.32
C ASP A 282 22.04 -17.69 -15.54
N ALA A 283 22.64 -16.72 -16.24
CA ALA A 283 23.55 -17.01 -17.33
C ALA A 283 24.75 -17.86 -16.83
N ILE A 284 25.30 -17.53 -15.65
CA ILE A 284 26.38 -18.30 -15.04
C ILE A 284 25.90 -19.72 -14.66
N THR A 285 24.69 -19.86 -14.13
CA THR A 285 24.16 -21.19 -13.77
C THR A 285 23.98 -22.07 -15.00
N ILE A 286 23.39 -21.55 -16.08
CA ILE A 286 23.23 -22.26 -17.36
C ILE A 286 24.57 -22.66 -17.97
N TRP A 287 25.60 -21.82 -17.83
CA TRP A 287 26.95 -22.15 -18.31
C TRP A 287 27.65 -23.22 -17.47
N SER A 288 27.26 -23.37 -16.21
CA SER A 288 27.87 -24.32 -15.27
C SER A 288 27.30 -25.74 -15.36
N THR A 289 26.17 -25.94 -16.04
CA THR A 289 25.47 -27.23 -16.12
C THR A 289 24.99 -27.55 -17.53
N VAL A 290 25.08 -28.83 -17.90
CA VAL A 290 24.42 -29.39 -19.10
C VAL A 290 23.15 -30.18 -18.71
N ASP A 291 22.96 -30.47 -17.42
CA ASP A 291 21.76 -31.10 -16.87
C ASP A 291 20.77 -30.02 -16.41
N TYR A 292 19.88 -29.63 -17.34
CA TYR A 292 18.83 -28.64 -17.11
C TYR A 292 17.59 -29.22 -16.40
N GLU A 293 17.47 -30.54 -16.28
CA GLU A 293 16.32 -31.19 -15.64
C GLU A 293 16.52 -31.38 -14.13
N GLY A 294 17.76 -31.61 -13.69
CA GLY A 294 18.10 -31.88 -12.29
C GLY A 294 19.03 -30.85 -11.66
N CYS A 295 20.26 -30.72 -12.17
CA CYS A 295 21.28 -29.88 -11.53
C CYS A 295 20.87 -28.41 -11.45
N TYR A 296 20.23 -27.89 -12.51
CA TYR A 296 19.66 -26.54 -12.51
C TYR A 296 18.68 -26.31 -11.34
N GLY A 297 17.79 -27.27 -11.07
CA GLY A 297 16.84 -27.21 -9.97
C GLY A 297 17.52 -27.22 -8.60
N ARG A 298 18.56 -28.03 -8.43
CA ARG A 298 19.33 -28.09 -7.17
C ARG A 298 20.07 -26.79 -6.86
N ILE A 299 20.56 -26.06 -7.88
CA ILE A 299 21.16 -24.74 -7.68
C ILE A 299 20.11 -23.75 -7.15
N HIS A 300 18.88 -23.81 -7.67
CA HIS A 300 17.78 -22.93 -7.26
C HIS A 300 17.24 -23.20 -5.85
N VAL A 301 17.59 -24.32 -5.22
CA VAL A 301 17.27 -24.59 -3.80
C VAL A 301 17.82 -23.48 -2.90
N TRP A 302 19.03 -23.01 -3.17
CA TRP A 302 19.64 -21.95 -2.37
C TRP A 302 18.93 -20.60 -2.53
N ALA A 303 18.44 -20.30 -3.74
CA ALA A 303 17.61 -19.13 -3.98
C ALA A 303 16.27 -19.23 -3.21
N ALA A 304 15.63 -20.39 -3.24
CA ALA A 304 14.40 -20.66 -2.49
C ALA A 304 14.59 -20.54 -0.97
N LEU A 305 15.68 -21.08 -0.41
CA LEU A 305 16.00 -20.96 1.01
C LEU A 305 16.22 -19.50 1.42
N GLY A 306 16.94 -18.72 0.61
CA GLY A 306 17.15 -17.29 0.87
C GLY A 306 15.83 -16.51 0.89
N MET A 307 14.92 -16.78 -0.05
CA MET A 307 13.58 -16.18 -0.06
C MET A 307 12.74 -16.62 1.15
N ALA A 308 12.77 -17.92 1.48
CA ALA A 308 11.95 -18.49 2.54
C ALA A 308 12.38 -18.01 3.94
N ALA A 309 13.68 -17.84 4.18
CA ALA A 309 14.21 -17.40 5.46
C ALA A 309 14.11 -15.89 5.66
N LEU A 310 14.47 -15.09 4.65
CA LEU A 310 14.63 -13.65 4.83
C LEU A 310 13.31 -12.86 4.76
N ALA A 311 12.30 -13.36 4.07
CA ALA A 311 10.99 -12.70 3.98
C ALA A 311 10.28 -12.56 5.34
N PRO A 312 10.11 -13.62 6.17
CA PRO A 312 9.45 -13.48 7.47
C PRO A 312 10.28 -12.66 8.46
N ILE A 313 11.62 -12.76 8.43
CA ILE A 313 12.50 -11.94 9.28
C ILE A 313 12.28 -10.45 8.98
N SER A 314 12.26 -10.09 7.70
CA SER A 314 12.02 -8.72 7.27
C SER A 314 10.60 -8.26 7.58
N GLY A 315 9.60 -9.14 7.45
CA GLY A 315 8.20 -8.85 7.80
C GLY A 315 7.99 -8.63 9.29
N SER A 316 8.58 -9.47 10.15
CA SER A 316 8.53 -9.29 11.61
C SER A 316 9.23 -8.01 12.06
N LEU A 317 10.36 -7.66 11.41
CA LEU A 317 11.04 -6.40 11.71
C LEU A 317 10.21 -5.19 11.27
N LEU A 318 9.56 -5.27 10.11
CA LEU A 318 8.64 -4.25 9.64
C LEU A 318 7.46 -4.06 10.61
N ASP A 319 6.81 -5.13 11.04
CA ASP A 319 5.71 -5.08 12.03
C ASP A 319 6.21 -4.46 13.35
N TYR A 320 7.38 -4.86 13.86
CA TYR A 320 7.95 -4.35 15.12
C TYR A 320 8.17 -2.83 15.10
N TYR A 321 8.79 -2.28 14.05
CA TYR A 321 8.97 -0.83 13.94
C TYR A 321 7.65 -0.11 13.69
N THR A 322 6.72 -0.75 12.98
CA THR A 322 5.38 -0.20 12.74
C THR A 322 4.60 -0.01 14.03
N ASP A 323 4.67 -0.98 14.95
CA ASP A 323 4.01 -0.92 16.25
C ASP A 323 4.62 0.15 17.17
N MET A 324 5.93 0.40 17.07
CA MET A 324 6.65 1.37 17.90
C MET A 324 6.35 2.82 17.50
N ASP A 325 6.39 3.12 16.20
CA ASP A 325 6.19 4.48 15.68
C ASP A 325 4.73 4.76 15.29
N GLY A 326 3.87 3.74 15.37
CA GLY A 326 2.46 3.78 14.95
C GLY A 326 2.30 4.02 13.44
N ARG A 327 3.37 3.83 12.66
CA ARG A 327 3.46 4.16 11.23
C ARG A 327 4.31 3.13 10.51
N LEU A 328 3.95 2.80 9.26
CA LEU A 328 4.64 1.75 8.50
C LEU A 328 6.01 2.26 8.01
N ASP A 329 7.06 1.80 8.66
CA ASP A 329 8.44 2.19 8.34
C ASP A 329 9.11 1.18 7.40
N PHE A 330 9.27 1.52 6.12
CA PHE A 330 9.90 0.65 5.12
C PHE A 330 11.43 0.55 5.21
N SER A 331 12.05 1.34 6.09
CA SER A 331 13.51 1.37 6.30
C SER A 331 14.12 -0.01 6.62
N PRO A 332 13.59 -0.81 7.57
CA PRO A 332 14.23 -2.07 7.95
C PRO A 332 14.33 -3.10 6.81
N PRO A 333 13.28 -3.38 6.01
CA PRO A 333 13.38 -4.19 4.80
C PRO A 333 14.47 -3.74 3.82
N ALA A 334 14.59 -2.43 3.60
CA ALA A 334 15.56 -1.85 2.67
C ALA A 334 17.02 -1.97 3.17
N PHE A 335 17.27 -1.65 4.44
CA PHE A 335 18.60 -1.79 5.04
C PHE A 335 19.04 -3.26 5.16
N LEU A 336 18.13 -4.17 5.48
CA LEU A 336 18.43 -5.61 5.47
C LEU A 336 18.83 -6.06 4.07
N ALA A 337 18.06 -5.69 3.03
CA ALA A 337 18.40 -6.03 1.67
C ALA A 337 19.75 -5.45 1.22
N ALA A 338 20.04 -4.20 1.58
CA ALA A 338 21.34 -3.59 1.28
C ALA A 338 22.50 -4.31 1.98
N THR A 339 22.31 -4.72 3.24
CA THR A 339 23.31 -5.50 3.98
C THR A 339 23.60 -6.82 3.28
N PHE A 340 22.57 -7.58 2.90
CA PHE A 340 22.76 -8.83 2.15
C PHE A 340 23.31 -8.61 0.74
N ALA A 341 23.01 -7.48 0.10
CA ALA A 341 23.58 -7.10 -1.20
C ALA A 341 25.10 -6.83 -1.10
N VAL A 342 25.55 -6.15 -0.05
CA VAL A 342 26.99 -5.92 0.22
C VAL A 342 27.69 -7.24 0.51
N ILE A 343 27.11 -8.11 1.33
CA ILE A 343 27.64 -9.45 1.61
C ILE A 343 27.75 -10.26 0.31
N CYS A 344 26.71 -10.24 -0.53
CA CYS A 344 26.70 -10.92 -1.83
C CYS A 344 27.82 -10.37 -2.75
N GLY A 345 27.98 -9.05 -2.81
CA GLY A 345 29.06 -8.40 -3.56
C GLY A 345 30.45 -8.85 -3.08
N ALA A 346 30.68 -8.88 -1.77
CA ALA A 346 31.94 -9.36 -1.19
C ALA A 346 32.20 -10.83 -1.53
N LEU A 347 31.18 -11.70 -1.46
CA LEU A 347 31.31 -13.11 -1.83
C LEU A 347 31.64 -13.30 -3.31
N ILE A 348 31.04 -12.52 -4.23
CA ILE A 348 31.34 -12.58 -5.67
C ILE A 348 32.80 -12.18 -5.97
N ILE A 349 33.36 -11.24 -5.19
CA ILE A 349 34.77 -10.85 -5.29
C ILE A 349 35.67 -12.02 -4.90
N VAL A 350 35.42 -12.62 -3.72
CA VAL A 350 36.25 -13.69 -3.14
C VAL A 350 36.15 -15.00 -3.93
N LEU A 351 34.94 -15.40 -4.34
CA LEU A 351 34.70 -16.68 -4.99
C LEU A 351 35.25 -16.68 -6.42
N PRO A 352 36.06 -17.65 -6.84
CA PRO A 352 36.56 -17.75 -8.21
C PRO A 352 35.43 -18.20 -9.15
N ILE A 353 34.58 -17.26 -9.57
CA ILE A 353 33.61 -17.47 -10.67
C ILE A 353 34.41 -17.54 -11.96
N HIS A 354 34.91 -18.73 -12.29
CA HIS A 354 35.62 -18.99 -13.53
C HIS A 354 34.59 -19.28 -14.63
N ARG A 355 34.61 -18.51 -15.73
CA ARG A 355 33.88 -18.86 -16.95
C ARG A 355 34.67 -19.95 -17.68
N GLN A 356 34.83 -21.11 -17.05
CA GLN A 356 35.42 -22.25 -17.74
C GLN A 356 34.35 -22.79 -18.69
N LYS A 357 34.53 -22.57 -19.99
CA LYS A 357 33.79 -23.33 -21.01
C LYS A 357 34.08 -24.80 -20.71
N SER A 358 33.10 -25.57 -20.26
CA SER A 358 33.33 -27.00 -20.16
C SER A 358 33.62 -27.51 -21.58
N LEU A 359 34.61 -28.40 -21.73
CA LEU A 359 34.94 -29.02 -23.02
C LEU A 359 33.69 -29.66 -23.67
N GLN A 360 32.78 -30.17 -22.83
CA GLN A 360 31.46 -30.69 -23.23
C GLN A 360 30.53 -29.60 -23.79
N PHE A 361 30.51 -28.39 -23.20
CA PHE A 361 29.75 -27.26 -23.74
C PHE A 361 30.32 -26.81 -25.08
N GLN A 362 31.65 -26.68 -25.21
CA GLN A 362 32.26 -26.31 -26.50
C GLN A 362 31.99 -27.32 -27.62
N GLN A 363 31.97 -28.62 -27.33
CA GLN A 363 31.68 -29.67 -28.29
C GLN A 363 30.18 -29.78 -28.63
N ALA A 364 29.28 -29.48 -27.69
CA ALA A 364 27.83 -29.50 -27.92
C ALA A 364 27.30 -28.25 -28.64
N VAL A 365 28.02 -27.13 -28.62
CA VAL A 365 27.52 -25.79 -28.99
C VAL A 365 28.03 -25.32 -30.36
N MET A 366 28.94 -26.06 -31.03
CA MET A 366 29.36 -25.70 -32.39
C MET A 366 28.23 -25.96 -33.39
N PRO A 367 27.66 -24.91 -34.03
CA PRO A 367 26.60 -25.09 -35.00
C PRO A 367 27.19 -25.70 -36.26
N THR A 368 26.74 -26.91 -36.61
CA THR A 368 27.16 -27.59 -37.84
C THR A 368 26.40 -27.10 -39.08
N LYS A 369 25.30 -26.34 -38.89
CA LYS A 369 24.51 -25.68 -39.96
C LYS A 369 23.78 -24.43 -39.42
N GLU A 370 23.37 -23.53 -40.31
CA GLU A 370 22.37 -22.49 -40.02
C GLU A 370 21.03 -23.16 -39.70
N VAL A 371 20.65 -23.19 -38.43
CA VAL A 371 19.38 -23.76 -37.98
C VAL A 371 18.40 -22.64 -37.69
N LYS A 372 17.16 -22.75 -38.17
CA LYS A 372 16.09 -21.80 -37.85
C LYS A 372 15.80 -21.87 -36.36
N PHE A 373 16.08 -20.79 -35.63
CA PHE A 373 15.86 -20.71 -34.18
C PHE A 373 14.38 -20.83 -33.81
N PHE A 374 13.48 -20.15 -34.54
CA PHE A 374 12.04 -20.21 -34.28
C PHE A 374 11.35 -21.36 -35.03
N SER A 375 11.15 -22.48 -34.34
CA SER A 375 10.21 -23.54 -34.74
C SER A 375 8.77 -23.19 -34.31
N GLY A 376 7.75 -23.76 -34.98
CA GLY A 376 6.35 -23.55 -34.61
C GLY A 376 6.05 -23.97 -33.16
N GLU A 377 6.62 -25.09 -32.70
CA GLU A 377 6.52 -25.55 -31.31
C GLU A 377 7.13 -24.55 -30.32
N MET A 378 8.25 -23.91 -30.69
CA MET A 378 8.91 -22.90 -29.86
C MET A 378 8.06 -21.65 -29.72
N ILE A 379 7.44 -21.17 -30.80
CA ILE A 379 6.56 -19.99 -30.74
C ILE A 379 5.37 -20.26 -29.79
N ILE A 380 4.75 -21.44 -29.89
CA ILE A 380 3.64 -21.83 -29.00
C ILE A 380 4.12 -21.87 -27.54
N PHE A 381 5.27 -22.51 -27.28
CA PHE A 381 5.84 -22.58 -25.94
C PHE A 381 6.16 -21.19 -25.36
N LEU A 382 6.76 -20.30 -26.15
CA LEU A 382 7.04 -18.93 -25.73
C LEU A 382 5.75 -18.14 -25.43
N GLY A 383 4.68 -18.37 -26.20
CA GLY A 383 3.35 -17.84 -25.91
C GLY A 383 2.79 -18.33 -24.57
N ILE A 384 2.99 -19.61 -24.23
CA ILE A 384 2.59 -20.17 -22.93
C ILE A 384 3.35 -19.51 -21.78
N VAL A 385 4.67 -19.32 -21.93
CA VAL A 385 5.51 -18.66 -20.91
C VAL A 385 5.08 -17.22 -20.68
N LEU A 386 4.72 -16.51 -21.75
CA LEU A 386 4.19 -15.15 -21.67
C LEU A 386 2.89 -15.10 -20.86
N VAL A 387 1.94 -16.01 -21.14
CA VAL A 387 0.68 -16.09 -20.39
C VAL A 387 0.94 -16.42 -18.92
N LEU A 388 1.87 -17.34 -18.62
CA LEU A 388 2.25 -17.63 -17.24
C LEU A 388 2.86 -16.41 -16.53
N GLY A 389 3.64 -15.58 -17.24
CA GLY A 389 4.14 -14.30 -16.74
C GLY A 389 3.02 -13.31 -16.41
N MET A 390 2.02 -13.16 -17.29
CA MET A 390 0.83 -12.34 -17.03
C MET A 390 0.07 -12.79 -15.78
N GLN A 391 -0.08 -14.10 -15.59
CA GLN A 391 -0.70 -14.63 -14.37
C GLN A 391 0.15 -14.38 -13.13
N TRP A 392 1.48 -14.46 -13.25
CA TRP A 392 2.35 -14.10 -12.14
C TRP A 392 2.22 -12.62 -11.76
N SER A 393 2.17 -11.71 -12.75
CA SER A 393 2.05 -10.25 -12.56
C SER A 393 0.79 -9.84 -11.81
N ILE A 394 -0.37 -10.40 -12.18
CA ILE A 394 -1.64 -10.12 -11.51
C ILE A 394 -1.52 -10.44 -10.01
N LEU A 395 -0.97 -11.61 -9.65
CA LEU A 395 -0.75 -11.94 -8.25
C LEU A 395 0.30 -11.02 -7.60
N TYR A 396 1.38 -10.69 -8.30
CA TYR A 396 2.44 -9.82 -7.77
C TYR A 396 1.93 -8.41 -7.41
N ILE A 397 1.05 -7.84 -8.26
CA ILE A 397 0.50 -6.50 -8.10
C ILE A 397 -0.69 -6.48 -7.12
N PHE A 398 -1.67 -7.37 -7.30
CA PHE A 398 -2.94 -7.26 -6.57
C PHE A 398 -2.98 -8.04 -5.26
N LEU A 399 -2.19 -9.11 -5.10
CA LEU A 399 -2.24 -9.92 -3.88
C LEU A 399 -1.80 -9.14 -2.63
N PRO A 400 -0.69 -8.38 -2.62
CA PRO A 400 -0.29 -7.60 -1.45
C PRO A 400 -1.35 -6.57 -1.03
N TRP A 401 -2.07 -6.02 -2.02
CA TRP A 401 -3.13 -5.06 -1.79
C TRP A 401 -4.31 -5.73 -1.07
N LEU A 402 -4.79 -6.85 -1.61
CA LEU A 402 -5.86 -7.64 -1.01
C LEU A 402 -5.49 -8.15 0.39
N THR A 403 -4.26 -8.61 0.60
CA THR A 403 -3.83 -9.08 1.93
C THR A 403 -3.83 -7.93 2.95
N ASN A 404 -3.50 -6.71 2.54
CA ASN A 404 -3.58 -5.55 3.43
C ASN A 404 -5.05 -5.21 3.76
N ASP A 405 -5.96 -5.29 2.78
CA ASP A 405 -7.40 -5.08 3.02
C ASP A 405 -8.03 -6.12 3.95
N ILE A 406 -7.57 -7.37 3.89
CA ILE A 406 -7.98 -8.46 4.80
C ILE A 406 -7.42 -8.24 6.22
N GLY A 407 -6.45 -7.35 6.40
CA GLY A 407 -5.77 -7.08 7.67
C GLY A 407 -4.61 -8.03 7.96
N CYS A 408 -3.93 -8.56 6.91
CA CYS A 408 -2.72 -9.36 7.10
C CYS A 408 -1.55 -8.48 7.56
N THR A 409 -0.79 -8.97 8.54
CA THR A 409 0.44 -8.29 8.99
C THR A 409 1.60 -8.52 8.00
N ALA A 410 2.68 -7.74 8.10
CA ALA A 410 3.86 -7.94 7.25
C ALA A 410 4.53 -9.29 7.55
N MET A 411 4.57 -9.74 8.81
CA MET A 411 5.02 -11.08 9.17
C MET A 411 4.23 -12.17 8.44
N GLN A 412 2.91 -12.06 8.34
CA GLN A 412 2.08 -13.03 7.62
C GLN A 412 2.38 -13.03 6.11
N THR A 413 2.63 -11.84 5.53
CA THR A 413 3.07 -11.71 4.14
C THR A 413 4.44 -12.37 3.91
N GLY A 414 5.36 -12.21 4.87
CA GLY A 414 6.66 -12.90 4.86
C GLY A 414 6.51 -14.42 4.99
N LEU A 415 5.62 -14.89 5.87
CA LEU A 415 5.33 -16.31 6.07
C LEU A 415 4.71 -16.96 4.82
N ALA A 416 3.84 -16.23 4.10
CA ALA A 416 3.32 -16.67 2.82
C ALA A 416 4.46 -16.95 1.81
N CYS A 417 5.49 -16.10 1.79
CA CYS A 417 6.70 -16.34 0.99
C CYS A 417 7.51 -17.56 1.49
N THR A 418 7.62 -17.75 2.80
CA THR A 418 8.24 -18.95 3.39
C THR A 418 7.53 -20.23 2.96
N LEU A 419 6.20 -20.25 2.97
CA LEU A 419 5.44 -21.41 2.51
C LEU A 419 5.65 -21.67 1.02
N MET A 420 5.61 -20.62 0.20
CA MET A 420 5.83 -20.72 -1.24
C MET A 420 7.23 -21.26 -1.60
N PHE A 421 8.28 -20.68 -1.03
CA PHE A 421 9.64 -21.07 -1.40
C PHE A 421 10.15 -22.25 -0.58
N GLY A 422 9.81 -22.34 0.70
CA GLY A 422 10.18 -23.46 1.56
C GLY A 422 9.56 -24.77 1.09
N PHE A 423 8.27 -24.77 0.73
CA PHE A 423 7.62 -25.97 0.20
C PHE A 423 8.12 -26.34 -1.20
N SER A 424 8.71 -25.41 -1.95
CA SER A 424 9.35 -25.72 -3.23
C SER A 424 10.63 -26.55 -3.07
N VAL A 425 11.36 -26.45 -1.95
CA VAL A 425 12.69 -27.06 -1.77
C VAL A 425 12.72 -28.57 -2.06
N PRO A 426 11.81 -29.41 -1.51
CA PRO A 426 11.77 -30.83 -1.85
C PRO A 426 11.62 -31.06 -3.36
N PHE A 427 10.72 -30.33 -4.03
CA PHE A 427 10.48 -30.47 -5.48
C PHE A 427 11.70 -30.04 -6.31
N LEU A 428 12.41 -28.99 -5.88
CA LEU A 428 13.64 -28.54 -6.52
C LEU A 428 14.75 -29.62 -6.41
N LEU A 429 14.85 -30.32 -5.27
CA LEU A 429 15.81 -31.41 -5.06
C LEU A 429 15.52 -32.66 -5.92
N ILE A 430 14.22 -33.01 -6.08
CA ILE A 430 13.76 -34.13 -6.92
C ILE A 430 13.38 -33.73 -8.35
N SER A 431 13.77 -32.53 -8.78
CA SER A 431 13.39 -31.93 -10.07
C SER A 431 13.61 -32.85 -11.26
N LYS A 432 14.72 -33.58 -11.30
CA LYS A 432 15.03 -34.54 -12.37
C LYS A 432 13.96 -35.63 -12.52
N ASN A 433 13.58 -36.26 -11.41
CA ASN A 433 12.58 -37.32 -11.40
C ASN A 433 11.20 -36.75 -11.78
N MET A 434 10.88 -35.57 -11.26
CA MET A 434 9.63 -34.88 -11.53
C MET A 434 9.49 -34.55 -13.03
N VAL A 435 10.50 -33.91 -13.62
CA VAL A 435 10.52 -33.52 -15.04
C VAL A 435 10.46 -34.73 -15.97
N ARG A 436 11.18 -35.82 -15.63
CA ARG A 436 11.23 -37.03 -16.46
C ARG A 436 9.99 -37.91 -16.34
N ASN A 437 9.45 -38.08 -15.14
CA ASN A 437 8.35 -39.02 -14.89
C ASN A 437 6.97 -38.38 -15.14
N ILE A 438 6.76 -37.14 -14.69
CA ILE A 438 5.49 -36.44 -14.91
C ILE A 438 5.45 -35.85 -16.32
N GLY A 439 6.59 -35.36 -16.79
CA GLY A 439 6.74 -34.75 -18.11
C GLY A 439 6.70 -33.23 -18.07
N LYS A 440 7.59 -32.61 -18.85
CA LYS A 440 7.77 -31.15 -18.93
C LYS A 440 6.48 -30.38 -19.23
N ALA A 441 5.68 -30.84 -20.20
CA ALA A 441 4.43 -30.17 -20.59
C ALA A 441 3.34 -30.32 -19.51
N ASN A 442 3.22 -31.51 -18.90
CA ASN A 442 2.24 -31.76 -17.85
C ASN A 442 2.48 -30.87 -16.63
N LEU A 443 3.75 -30.60 -16.29
CA LEU A 443 4.10 -29.65 -15.23
C LEU A 443 3.61 -28.23 -15.51
N LEU A 444 3.63 -27.78 -16.77
CA LEU A 444 3.07 -26.48 -17.15
C LEU A 444 1.54 -26.47 -17.06
N VAL A 445 0.87 -27.57 -17.44
CA VAL A 445 -0.58 -27.72 -17.26
C VAL A 445 -0.96 -27.67 -15.78
N PHE A 446 -0.22 -28.35 -14.92
CA PHE A 446 -0.43 -28.26 -13.48
C PHE A 446 -0.26 -26.83 -12.96
N ALA A 447 0.72 -26.07 -13.47
CA ALA A 447 0.88 -24.67 -13.10
C ALA A 447 -0.39 -23.85 -13.37
N PHE A 448 -1.03 -24.01 -14.54
CA PHE A 448 -2.30 -23.36 -14.85
C PHE A 448 -3.44 -23.78 -13.91
N LEU A 449 -3.53 -25.07 -13.58
CA LEU A 449 -4.53 -25.57 -12.63
C LEU A 449 -4.34 -24.95 -11.24
N PHE A 450 -3.10 -24.89 -10.75
CA PHE A 450 -2.80 -24.25 -9.47
C PHE A 450 -3.04 -22.73 -9.51
N TYR A 451 -2.76 -22.04 -10.62
CA TYR A 451 -3.14 -20.64 -10.80
C TYR A 451 -4.65 -20.47 -10.69
N PHE A 452 -5.44 -21.27 -11.42
CA PHE A 452 -6.90 -21.21 -11.37
C PHE A 452 -7.43 -21.41 -9.94
N THR A 453 -6.99 -22.47 -9.25
CA THR A 453 -7.40 -22.73 -7.86
C THR A 453 -6.97 -21.62 -6.92
N ARG A 454 -5.78 -21.04 -7.12
CA ARG A 454 -5.27 -19.94 -6.30
C ARG A 454 -6.12 -18.68 -6.45
N TYR A 455 -6.48 -18.29 -7.68
CA TYR A 455 -7.36 -17.14 -7.91
C TYR A 455 -8.77 -17.36 -7.37
N ALA A 456 -9.37 -18.51 -7.68
CA ALA A 456 -10.70 -18.85 -7.19
C ALA A 456 -10.72 -18.86 -5.66
N GLY A 457 -9.73 -19.47 -5.03
CA GLY A 457 -9.61 -19.56 -3.58
C GLY A 457 -9.46 -18.22 -2.89
N ILE A 458 -8.51 -17.39 -3.33
CA ILE A 458 -8.23 -16.07 -2.74
C ILE A 458 -9.45 -15.15 -2.76
N THR A 459 -10.31 -15.28 -3.77
CA THR A 459 -11.55 -14.48 -3.91
C THR A 459 -12.54 -14.70 -2.75
N PHE A 460 -12.53 -15.89 -2.13
CA PHE A 460 -13.43 -16.24 -1.02
C PHE A 460 -12.78 -16.12 0.36
N VAL A 461 -11.52 -15.68 0.43
CA VAL A 461 -10.81 -15.56 1.71
C VAL A 461 -11.17 -14.24 2.39
N SER A 462 -11.74 -14.33 3.59
CA SER A 462 -12.03 -13.16 4.44
C SER A 462 -11.17 -13.09 5.70
N SER A 463 -10.35 -14.12 5.97
CA SER A 463 -9.53 -14.20 7.18
C SER A 463 -8.04 -14.30 6.81
N PRO A 464 -7.15 -13.54 7.47
CA PRO A 464 -5.73 -13.48 7.12
C PRO A 464 -5.03 -14.83 7.00
N TRP A 465 -5.27 -15.75 7.94
CA TRP A 465 -4.61 -17.06 7.98
C TRP A 465 -4.99 -17.99 6.83
N TRP A 466 -6.19 -17.83 6.28
CA TRP A 466 -6.68 -18.63 5.15
C TRP A 466 -6.03 -18.23 3.81
N THR A 467 -5.22 -17.17 3.78
CA THR A 467 -4.40 -16.82 2.60
C THR A 467 -3.17 -17.75 2.45
N LEU A 468 -2.68 -18.35 3.54
CA LEU A 468 -1.45 -19.14 3.58
C LEU A 468 -1.49 -20.44 2.76
N PRO A 469 -2.58 -21.24 2.75
CA PRO A 469 -2.67 -22.42 1.88
C PRO A 469 -2.54 -22.08 0.39
N PHE A 470 -3.12 -20.94 -0.02
CA PHE A 470 -3.00 -20.46 -1.40
C PHE A 470 -1.61 -19.92 -1.73
N ALA A 471 -0.88 -19.41 -0.73
CA ALA A 471 0.52 -19.05 -0.89
C ALA A 471 1.41 -20.28 -1.14
N LEU A 472 1.15 -21.40 -0.45
CA LEU A 472 1.88 -22.67 -0.66
C LEU A 472 1.79 -23.17 -2.11
N MET A 473 0.63 -23.01 -2.76
CA MET A 473 0.43 -23.33 -4.18
C MET A 473 1.39 -22.57 -5.09
N GLY A 474 1.91 -21.43 -4.64
CA GLY A 474 2.96 -20.67 -5.30
C GLY A 474 4.23 -21.48 -5.63
N SER A 475 4.48 -22.56 -4.88
CA SER A 475 5.57 -23.51 -5.16
C SER A 475 5.46 -24.08 -6.58
N PHE A 476 4.23 -24.40 -7.00
CA PHE A 476 3.93 -24.96 -8.30
C PHE A 476 3.82 -23.90 -9.38
N THR A 477 3.16 -22.77 -9.06
CA THR A 477 2.91 -21.72 -10.04
C THR A 477 4.16 -20.94 -10.44
N LEU A 478 5.19 -20.92 -9.59
CA LEU A 478 6.47 -20.24 -9.87
C LEU A 478 7.66 -21.21 -9.95
N CYS A 479 8.03 -21.85 -8.83
CA CYS A 479 9.32 -22.56 -8.75
C CYS A 479 9.37 -23.82 -9.64
N VAL A 480 8.37 -24.71 -9.52
CA VAL A 480 8.28 -25.94 -10.31
C VAL A 480 8.02 -25.64 -11.78
N MET A 481 7.08 -24.71 -12.05
CA MET A 481 6.79 -24.21 -13.40
C MET A 481 8.04 -23.65 -14.07
N TRP A 482 8.87 -22.89 -13.35
CA TRP A 482 10.10 -22.32 -13.90
C TRP A 482 11.11 -23.40 -14.33
N ILE A 483 11.35 -24.41 -13.49
CA ILE A 483 12.21 -25.55 -13.87
C ILE A 483 11.66 -26.25 -15.12
N ALA A 484 10.35 -26.49 -15.16
CA ALA A 484 9.72 -27.13 -16.31
C ALA A 484 9.90 -26.28 -17.59
N SER A 485 9.72 -24.96 -17.48
CA SER A 485 9.94 -24.01 -18.57
C SER A 485 11.39 -24.01 -19.06
N VAL A 486 12.37 -23.99 -18.16
CA VAL A 486 13.79 -24.07 -18.54
C VAL A 486 14.10 -25.42 -19.19
N ALA A 487 13.69 -26.53 -18.59
CA ALA A 487 13.93 -27.87 -19.15
C ALA A 487 13.26 -28.08 -20.51
N TYR A 488 12.07 -27.51 -20.74
CA TYR A 488 11.38 -27.53 -22.03
C TYR A 488 12.07 -26.62 -23.05
N GLY A 489 12.41 -25.40 -22.64
CA GLY A 489 13.05 -24.43 -23.50
C GLY A 489 14.43 -24.88 -23.97
N GLN A 490 15.25 -25.42 -23.07
CA GLN A 490 16.58 -25.93 -23.40
C GLN A 490 16.53 -27.19 -24.28
N LYS A 491 15.42 -27.96 -24.24
CA LYS A 491 15.20 -29.08 -25.18
C LYS A 491 14.91 -28.59 -26.59
N LEU A 492 14.16 -27.48 -26.73
CA LEU A 492 13.81 -26.90 -28.03
C LEU A 492 14.95 -26.07 -28.63
N ALA A 493 15.80 -25.48 -27.79
CA ALA A 493 16.87 -24.61 -28.23
C ALA A 493 17.90 -25.35 -29.10
N PRO A 494 18.26 -24.82 -30.28
CA PRO A 494 19.36 -25.36 -31.05
C PRO A 494 20.68 -25.30 -30.26
N PRO A 495 21.62 -26.24 -30.52
CA PRO A 495 22.94 -26.17 -29.92
C PRO A 495 23.60 -24.84 -30.28
N GLY A 496 24.15 -24.12 -29.30
CA GLY A 496 24.57 -22.72 -29.49
C GLY A 496 23.73 -21.71 -28.72
N TYR A 497 22.43 -21.97 -28.57
CA TYR A 497 21.45 -20.95 -28.22
C TYR A 497 20.86 -21.07 -26.81
N SER A 498 21.39 -21.97 -25.96
CA SER A 498 20.89 -22.18 -24.60
C SER A 498 20.80 -20.90 -23.76
N LEU A 499 21.80 -20.02 -23.88
CA LEU A 499 21.83 -18.74 -23.18
C LEU A 499 20.76 -17.78 -23.71
N ILE A 500 20.62 -17.70 -25.04
CA ILE A 500 19.59 -16.87 -25.69
C ILE A 500 18.20 -17.33 -25.27
N MET A 501 18.00 -18.65 -25.18
CA MET A 501 16.75 -19.22 -24.71
C MET A 501 16.43 -18.83 -23.26
N GLN A 502 17.42 -18.86 -22.37
CA GLN A 502 17.24 -18.44 -20.98
C GLN A 502 16.88 -16.95 -20.88
N TYR A 503 17.56 -16.09 -21.65
CA TYR A 503 17.21 -14.66 -21.70
C TYR A 503 15.79 -14.44 -22.22
N LEU A 504 15.37 -15.19 -23.25
CA LEU A 504 14.03 -15.07 -23.81
C LEU A 504 12.94 -15.51 -22.81
N LEU A 505 13.20 -16.57 -22.04
CA LEU A 505 12.31 -17.00 -20.96
C LEU A 505 12.17 -15.92 -19.88
N ASN A 506 13.28 -15.36 -19.40
CA ASN A 506 13.28 -14.29 -18.42
C ASN A 506 12.56 -13.03 -18.94
N LEU A 507 12.83 -12.66 -20.20
CA LEU A 507 12.21 -11.51 -20.87
C LEU A 507 10.69 -11.67 -20.99
N LEU A 508 10.21 -12.84 -21.38
CA LEU A 508 8.78 -13.06 -21.56
C LEU A 508 8.04 -13.17 -20.22
N HIS A 509 8.62 -13.83 -19.22
CA HIS A 509 7.95 -14.07 -17.96
C HIS A 509 8.02 -12.90 -16.97
N PHE A 510 9.22 -12.32 -16.76
CA PHE A 510 9.49 -11.26 -15.77
C PHE A 510 9.69 -9.87 -16.42
N GLY A 511 9.40 -9.75 -17.71
CA GLY A 511 9.54 -8.51 -18.45
C GLY A 511 8.23 -8.14 -19.14
N ILE A 512 7.95 -8.80 -20.27
CA ILE A 512 6.76 -8.50 -21.10
C ILE A 512 5.47 -9.00 -20.43
N GLY A 513 5.55 -10.11 -19.69
CA GLY A 513 4.41 -10.64 -18.94
C GLY A 513 4.14 -9.89 -17.63
N GLU A 514 5.11 -9.13 -17.12
CA GLU A 514 4.93 -8.25 -15.95
C GLU A 514 4.15 -7.00 -16.32
#